data_AF-A0A966UDS7-F1
#
_entry.id   AF-A0A966UDS7-F1
#
_cell.length_a   1.000
_cell.length_b   1.000
_cell.length_c   1.000
_cell.angle_alpha   90.00
_cell.angle_beta   90.00
_cell.angle_gamma   90.00
#
_symmetry.space_group_name_H-M   'P 1'
#
loop_
_entity.id
_entity.type
_entity.pdbx_description
1 polymer ?
#
loop_
_entity_poly.entity_id
_entity_poly.type
_entity_poly.pdbx_seq_one_letter_code
_entity_poly.pdbx_strand_id
1 'polypeptide(L)'
;MKIEIIANREESDAGLVLAALGPEDPLVSFRFCVERGKKTEIGWHDVVAADGALPLGGRWMQWHYDCFSAPIGFDTLAFNDAGVQAIRRGRSLGVQFHPETNEATVTRWMEGDGAAELAAVGLSPQKLLDETRLEVLRTEGATRELVRWFLETVAQSPVLA
;
A
#
# COMPACT_ATOMS: atom_id res chain seq x y z
N MET A 1 21.90 -3.12 -0.88
CA MET A 1 20.50 -3.03 -1.33
C MET A 1 19.84 -1.95 -0.51
N LYS A 2 19.50 -0.82 -1.12
CA LYS A 2 18.80 0.29 -0.45
C LYS A 2 17.32 0.08 -0.76
N ILE A 3 16.49 -0.13 0.26
CA ILE A 3 15.04 -0.12 0.11
C ILE A 3 14.65 1.35 0.24
N GLU A 4 14.23 1.97 -0.86
CA GLU A 4 13.70 3.33 -0.82
C GLU A 4 12.19 3.28 -0.95
N ILE A 5 11.52 3.87 0.04
CA ILE A 5 10.09 4.16 -0.01
C ILE A 5 9.93 5.37 -0.93
N ILE A 6 9.59 5.16 -2.19
CA ILE A 6 9.21 6.27 -3.09
C ILE A 6 7.71 6.51 -2.92
N ALA A 7 7.36 7.36 -1.97
CA ALA A 7 6.11 8.11 -2.06
C ALA A 7 6.38 9.26 -3.05
N ASN A 8 5.68 9.30 -4.18
CA ASN A 8 5.83 10.40 -5.12
C ASN A 8 5.36 11.68 -4.42
N ARG A 9 6.28 12.61 -4.17
CA ARG A 9 6.13 13.70 -3.18
C ARG A 9 5.65 15.01 -3.79
N GLU A 10 4.76 14.95 -4.77
CA GLU A 10 4.08 16.14 -5.28
C GLU A 10 2.57 15.87 -5.34
N GLU A 11 1.94 16.17 -4.19
CA GLU A 11 0.50 16.26 -3.94
C GLU A 11 -0.29 14.93 -3.89
N SER A 12 -0.84 14.64 -2.69
CA SER A 12 -1.86 13.62 -2.33
C SER A 12 -1.50 12.11 -2.31
N ASP A 13 -1.80 11.46 -1.17
CA ASP A 13 -2.38 10.10 -1.04
C ASP A 13 -1.67 8.87 -1.65
N ALA A 14 -0.34 8.84 -1.69
CA ALA A 14 0.39 7.72 -2.30
C ALA A 14 0.67 6.55 -1.33
N GLY A 15 0.20 5.35 -1.70
CA GLY A 15 0.51 4.08 -1.02
C GLY A 15 1.99 3.70 -1.06
N LEU A 16 2.34 2.61 -0.35
CA LEU A 16 3.71 2.14 -0.20
C LEU A 16 4.26 1.49 -1.49
N VAL A 17 5.30 2.08 -2.07
CA VAL A 17 6.12 1.42 -3.11
C VAL A 17 7.32 0.73 -2.47
N LEU A 18 7.35 -0.60 -2.54
CA LEU A 18 8.53 -1.41 -2.22
C LEU A 18 9.31 -1.67 -3.51
N ALA A 19 10.40 -0.92 -3.71
CA ALA A 19 11.28 -1.10 -4.86
C ALA A 19 12.71 -1.42 -4.41
N ALA A 20 13.31 -2.42 -5.04
CA ALA A 20 14.73 -2.73 -4.89
C ALA A 20 15.53 -1.93 -5.93
N LEU A 21 15.60 -0.61 -5.75
CA LEU A 21 16.20 0.27 -6.75
C LEU A 21 17.73 0.11 -6.78
N GLY A 22 18.25 -0.18 -7.97
CA GLY A 22 19.63 0.15 -8.33
C GLY A 22 19.69 1.57 -8.94
N PRO A 23 20.88 2.17 -9.10
CA PRO A 23 21.05 3.51 -9.67
C PRO A 23 20.50 3.68 -11.11
N GLU A 24 20.07 2.60 -11.78
CA GLU A 24 19.62 2.57 -13.18
C GLU A 24 18.12 2.19 -13.33
N ASP A 25 17.32 2.21 -12.25
CA ASP A 25 15.95 1.66 -12.30
C ASP A 25 14.92 2.64 -12.94
N PRO A 26 14.25 2.25 -14.04
CA PRO A 26 13.34 3.11 -14.82
C PRO A 26 11.99 3.43 -14.15
N LEU A 27 11.71 2.92 -12.95
CA LEU A 27 10.43 3.16 -12.25
C LEU A 27 10.11 4.62 -11.94
N VAL A 28 11.12 5.49 -11.94
CA VAL A 28 10.97 6.94 -11.75
C VAL A 28 10.11 7.60 -12.86
N SER A 29 9.80 6.91 -13.96
CA SER A 29 9.10 7.49 -15.12
C SER A 29 7.67 6.99 -15.37
N PHE A 30 7.13 6.04 -14.61
CA PHE A 30 5.78 5.53 -14.89
C PHE A 30 4.70 6.50 -14.37
N ARG A 31 3.85 6.94 -15.29
CA ARG A 31 2.62 7.66 -14.96
C ARG A 31 1.52 6.65 -14.64
N PHE A 32 1.10 6.63 -13.38
CA PHE A 32 -0.12 5.94 -12.98
C PHE A 32 -1.33 6.77 -13.43
N CYS A 33 -2.35 6.11 -13.97
CA CYS A 33 -3.65 6.76 -14.08
C CYS A 33 -4.26 6.75 -12.68
N VAL A 34 -4.20 7.90 -12.01
CA VAL A 34 -4.78 8.12 -10.69
C VAL A 34 -6.08 8.85 -10.90
N GLU A 35 -7.16 8.25 -10.43
CA GLU A 35 -8.49 8.84 -10.47
C GLU A 35 -9.09 8.83 -9.08
N ARG A 36 -9.99 9.78 -8.81
CA ARG A 36 -10.74 9.78 -7.55
C ARG A 36 -11.43 8.44 -7.38
N GLY A 37 -11.13 7.75 -6.29
CA GLY A 37 -11.71 6.46 -6.00
C GLY A 37 -13.22 6.56 -5.90
N LYS A 38 -13.92 5.52 -6.39
CA LYS A 38 -15.37 5.38 -6.14
C LYS A 38 -15.67 5.23 -4.65
N LYS A 39 -14.65 4.80 -3.88
CA LYS A 39 -14.66 4.67 -2.43
C LYS A 39 -13.36 5.26 -1.88
N THR A 40 -13.50 6.05 -0.82
CA THR A 40 -12.40 6.45 0.04
C THR A 40 -12.13 5.32 1.03
N GLU A 41 -10.86 4.99 1.25
CA GLU A 41 -10.44 3.97 2.20
C GLU A 41 -9.58 4.61 3.29
N ILE A 42 -10.17 4.73 4.48
CA ILE A 42 -9.47 5.14 5.70
C ILE A 42 -9.78 4.08 6.75
N GLY A 43 -8.75 3.44 7.28
CA GLY A 43 -8.87 2.40 8.30
C GLY A 43 -8.46 1.02 7.79
N TRP A 44 -8.95 -0.04 8.42
CA TRP A 44 -8.55 -1.41 8.11
C TRP A 44 -9.51 -2.07 7.12
N HIS A 45 -8.98 -2.45 5.96
CA HIS A 45 -9.75 -3.02 4.85
C HIS A 45 -9.23 -4.40 4.46
N ASP A 46 -10.13 -5.25 4.00
CA ASP A 46 -9.76 -6.58 3.49
C ASP A 46 -9.27 -6.45 2.05
N VAL A 47 -8.15 -7.11 1.77
CA VAL A 47 -7.52 -7.20 0.46
C VAL A 47 -7.47 -8.66 0.05
N VAL A 48 -7.80 -8.90 -1.22
CA VAL A 48 -7.79 -10.22 -1.84
C VAL A 48 -6.60 -10.29 -2.78
N ALA A 49 -5.75 -11.30 -2.60
CA ALA A 49 -4.68 -11.58 -3.55
C ALA A 49 -5.25 -12.24 -4.82
N ALA A 50 -4.68 -11.91 -5.98
CA ALA A 50 -5.04 -12.52 -7.25
C ALA A 50 -4.70 -14.03 -7.31
N ASP A 51 -3.68 -14.43 -6.54
CA ASP A 51 -3.35 -15.82 -6.23
C ASP A 51 -3.27 -15.96 -4.71
N GLY A 52 -4.00 -16.94 -4.14
CA GLY A 52 -4.06 -17.18 -2.71
C GLY A 52 -2.72 -17.60 -2.08
N ALA A 53 -1.71 -17.94 -2.89
CA ALA A 53 -0.35 -18.17 -2.41
C ALA A 53 0.46 -16.88 -2.20
N LEU A 54 -0.02 -15.72 -2.67
CA LEU A 54 0.68 -14.45 -2.49
C LEU A 54 0.39 -13.87 -1.09
N PRO A 55 1.42 -13.41 -0.36
CA PRO A 55 1.26 -12.80 0.98
C PRO A 55 0.79 -11.34 0.88
N LEU A 56 -0.22 -11.10 0.06
CA LEU A 56 -0.85 -9.79 -0.17
C LEU A 56 -2.30 -9.79 0.32
N GLY A 57 -2.91 -10.98 0.46
CA GLY A 57 -4.26 -11.13 0.98
C GLY A 57 -4.28 -10.98 2.50
N GLY A 58 -5.31 -10.33 3.02
CA GLY A 58 -5.44 -10.08 4.45
C GLY A 58 -6.07 -8.73 4.74
N ARG A 59 -6.02 -8.33 6.01
CA ARG A 59 -6.54 -7.05 6.47
C ARG A 59 -5.39 -6.06 6.58
N TRP A 60 -5.50 -4.90 5.94
CA TRP A 60 -4.43 -3.90 5.90
C TRP A 60 -4.95 -2.50 6.16
N MET A 61 -4.10 -1.65 6.73
CA MET A 61 -4.41 -0.24 6.94
C MET A 61 -4.35 0.51 5.60
N GLN A 62 -5.38 1.30 5.34
CA GLN A 62 -5.53 2.20 4.20
C GLN A 62 -5.69 3.63 4.68
N TRP A 63 -5.11 4.56 3.93
CA TRP A 63 -5.38 5.99 4.10
C TRP A 63 -5.25 6.69 2.76
N HIS A 64 -6.23 6.51 1.88
CA HIS A 64 -6.23 7.09 0.54
C HIS A 64 -7.63 7.35 0.02
N TYR A 65 -7.72 8.26 -0.95
CA TYR A 65 -8.98 8.64 -1.59
C TYR A 65 -9.01 8.33 -3.07
N ASP A 66 -7.83 8.13 -3.65
CA ASP A 66 -7.67 7.86 -5.06
C ASP A 66 -7.46 6.37 -5.25
N CYS A 67 -7.75 5.92 -6.45
CA CYS A 67 -7.41 4.59 -6.92
C CYS A 67 -6.55 4.73 -8.18
N PHE A 68 -5.71 3.73 -8.42
CA PHE A 68 -4.96 3.66 -9.66
C PHE A 68 -5.31 2.40 -10.46
N SER A 69 -5.14 2.49 -11.78
CA SER A 69 -5.11 1.33 -12.66
C SER A 69 -3.68 0.88 -12.90
N ALA A 70 -3.45 -0.44 -12.99
CA ALA A 70 -2.15 -0.97 -13.38
C ALA A 70 -1.77 -0.49 -14.80
N PRO A 71 -0.61 0.17 -14.97
CA PRO A 71 -0.13 0.52 -16.31
C PRO A 71 0.18 -0.72 -17.15
N ILE A 72 0.25 -0.56 -18.47
CA ILE A 72 0.67 -1.64 -19.37
C ILE A 72 2.05 -2.18 -18.95
N GLY A 73 2.16 -3.50 -18.83
CA GLY A 73 3.38 -4.18 -18.43
C GLY A 73 3.56 -4.31 -16.90
N PHE A 74 2.55 -3.95 -16.11
CA PHE A 74 2.46 -4.31 -14.70
C PHE A 74 1.45 -5.42 -14.50
N ASP A 75 1.80 -6.38 -13.64
CA ASP A 75 0.88 -7.41 -13.18
C ASP A 75 0.09 -6.87 -11.99
N THR A 76 -1.23 -7.02 -12.00
CA THR A 76 -2.08 -6.80 -10.82
C THR A 76 -2.04 -8.02 -9.92
N LEU A 77 -1.63 -7.85 -8.67
CA LEU A 77 -1.41 -8.93 -7.71
C LEU A 77 -2.43 -8.97 -6.57
N ALA A 78 -3.13 -7.87 -6.30
CA ALA A 78 -4.16 -7.82 -5.28
C ALA A 78 -5.20 -6.74 -5.58
N PHE A 79 -6.41 -6.93 -5.05
CA PHE A 79 -7.56 -6.05 -5.23
C PHE A 79 -8.49 -6.07 -4.02
N ASN A 80 -9.36 -5.09 -3.93
CA ASN A 80 -10.54 -5.08 -3.07
C ASN A 80 -11.72 -4.44 -3.81
N ASP A 81 -12.77 -4.05 -3.10
CA ASP A 81 -13.94 -3.41 -3.72
C ASP A 81 -13.73 -1.93 -4.11
N ALA A 82 -12.64 -1.30 -3.65
CA ALA A 82 -12.21 0.04 -4.09
C ALA A 82 -11.34 0.01 -5.35
N GLY A 83 -10.61 -1.09 -5.60
CA GLY A 83 -9.85 -1.26 -6.84
C GLY A 83 -8.58 -2.10 -6.70
N VAL A 84 -7.56 -1.74 -7.48
CA VAL A 84 -6.23 -2.38 -7.46
C VAL A 84 -5.50 -2.02 -6.18
N GLN A 85 -4.95 -3.04 -5.52
CA GLN A 85 -4.28 -2.91 -4.22
C GLN A 85 -2.79 -3.24 -4.26
N ALA A 86 -2.36 -4.08 -5.22
CA ALA A 86 -0.95 -4.35 -5.43
C ALA A 86 -0.66 -4.57 -6.91
N ILE A 87 0.49 -4.05 -7.35
CA ILE A 87 1.03 -4.23 -8.70
C ILE A 87 2.51 -4.57 -8.65
N ARG A 88 2.99 -5.31 -9.66
CA ARG A 88 4.40 -5.63 -9.80
C ARG A 88 4.88 -5.40 -11.22
N ARG A 89 6.13 -4.96 -11.32
CA ARG A 89 6.90 -4.99 -12.57
C ARG A 89 8.36 -5.25 -12.27
N GLY A 90 8.90 -6.33 -12.83
CA GLY A 90 10.28 -6.75 -12.58
C GLY A 90 10.54 -6.89 -11.08
N ARG A 91 11.45 -6.05 -10.57
CA ARG A 91 11.96 -6.06 -9.19
C ARG A 91 11.20 -5.17 -8.21
N SER A 92 10.07 -4.64 -8.63
CA SER A 92 9.36 -3.64 -7.86
C SER A 92 7.89 -3.97 -7.69
N LEU A 93 7.42 -3.62 -6.50
CA LEU A 93 6.10 -3.89 -6.00
C LEU A 93 5.51 -2.57 -5.51
N GLY A 94 4.41 -2.15 -6.10
CA GLY A 94 3.57 -1.08 -5.54
C GLY A 94 2.44 -1.72 -4.76
N VAL A 95 2.22 -1.27 -3.52
CA VAL A 95 1.00 -1.57 -2.77
C VAL A 95 0.30 -0.27 -2.41
N GLN A 96 -1.03 -0.27 -2.41
CA GLN A 96 -1.81 0.90 -2.01
C GLN A 96 -1.94 0.98 -0.48
N PHE A 97 -1.95 -0.18 0.19
CA PHE A 97 -2.06 -0.32 1.63
C PHE A 97 -0.74 -0.15 2.36
N HIS A 98 -0.83 0.01 3.69
CA HIS A 98 0.28 0.27 4.58
C HIS A 98 0.54 -0.93 5.52
N PRO A 99 1.39 -1.88 5.14
CA PRO A 99 1.76 -2.99 6.03
C PRO A 99 2.68 -2.55 7.19
N GLU A 100 3.26 -1.35 7.11
CA GLU A 100 4.19 -0.77 8.09
C GLU A 100 3.51 0.00 9.24
N THR A 101 2.19 0.19 9.17
CA THR A 101 1.51 1.09 10.10
C THR A 101 1.44 0.53 11.51
N ASN A 102 1.54 1.43 12.48
CA ASN A 102 1.28 1.16 13.88
C ASN A 102 0.47 2.33 14.48
N GLU A 103 0.08 2.20 15.75
CA GLU A 103 -0.70 3.22 16.44
C GLU A 103 -0.10 4.63 16.35
N ALA A 104 1.22 4.77 16.49
CA ALA A 104 1.88 6.08 16.44
C ALA A 104 1.81 6.69 15.04
N THR A 105 1.98 5.86 14.00
CA THR A 105 1.82 6.30 12.60
C THR A 105 0.40 6.77 12.32
N VAL A 106 -0.61 5.98 12.73
CA VAL A 106 -2.02 6.32 12.52
C VAL A 106 -2.38 7.58 13.31
N THR A 107 -1.93 7.70 14.56
CA THR A 107 -2.13 8.92 15.38
C THR A 107 -1.60 10.15 14.66
N ARG A 108 -0.41 10.06 14.08
CA ARG A 108 0.17 11.17 13.32
C ARG A 108 -0.63 11.50 12.05
N TRP A 109 -1.15 10.50 11.35
CA TRP A 109 -2.01 10.74 10.18
C TRP A 109 -3.32 11.43 10.53
N MET A 110 -3.82 11.25 11.76
CA MET A 110 -5.01 11.96 12.25
C MET A 110 -4.78 13.44 12.56
N GLU A 111 -3.53 13.91 12.55
CA GLU A 111 -3.20 15.31 12.81
C GLU A 111 -3.41 16.17 11.55
N GLY A 112 -3.65 17.48 11.76
CA GLY A 112 -3.84 18.41 10.65
C GLY A 112 -5.08 18.08 9.81
N ASP A 113 -4.91 17.97 8.50
CA ASP A 113 -6.00 17.69 7.55
C ASP A 113 -6.63 16.31 7.76
N GLY A 114 -5.87 15.35 8.30
CA GLY A 114 -6.35 13.99 8.60
C GLY A 114 -7.51 13.92 9.60
N ALA A 115 -7.66 14.93 10.46
CA ALA A 115 -8.81 15.03 11.36
C ALA A 115 -10.10 15.35 10.58
N ALA A 116 -10.02 16.26 9.61
CA ALA A 116 -11.16 16.62 8.76
C ALA A 116 -11.54 15.48 7.81
N GLU A 117 -10.53 14.78 7.30
CA GLU A 117 -10.62 13.57 6.51
C GLU A 117 -11.39 12.44 7.22
N LEU A 118 -11.01 12.09 8.45
CA LEU A 118 -11.74 11.12 9.27
C LEU A 118 -13.19 11.53 9.52
N ALA A 119 -13.42 12.82 9.81
CA ALA A 119 -14.75 13.35 10.03
C ALA A 119 -15.61 13.25 8.76
N ALA A 120 -15.03 13.47 7.58
CA ALA A 120 -15.72 13.39 6.29
C ALA A 120 -16.21 11.97 5.98
N VAL A 121 -15.47 10.93 6.42
CA VAL A 121 -15.90 9.53 6.30
C VAL A 121 -16.68 9.01 7.52
N GLY A 122 -16.93 9.87 8.51
CA GLY A 122 -17.73 9.53 9.70
C GLY A 122 -17.03 8.57 10.67
N LEU A 123 -15.70 8.46 10.63
CA LEU A 123 -14.94 7.59 11.50
C LEU A 123 -14.57 8.29 12.82
N SER A 124 -14.61 7.53 13.92
CA SER A 124 -14.17 8.01 15.23
C SER A 124 -12.67 7.74 15.39
N PRO A 125 -11.86 8.76 15.72
CA PRO A 125 -10.42 8.59 15.97
C PRO A 125 -10.13 7.50 17.01
N GLN A 126 -10.87 7.49 18.12
CA GLN A 126 -10.68 6.51 19.18
C GLN A 126 -10.99 5.08 18.70
N LYS A 127 -12.08 4.88 17.95
CA LYS A 127 -12.43 3.57 17.42
C LYS A 127 -11.36 3.07 16.44
N LEU A 128 -10.84 3.96 15.59
CA LEU A 128 -9.77 3.60 14.65
C LEU A 128 -8.48 3.22 15.39
N LEU A 129 -8.13 3.93 16.47
CA LEU A 129 -6.98 3.56 17.31
C LEU A 129 -7.18 2.22 18.01
N ASP A 130 -8.38 1.96 18.55
CA ASP A 130 -8.71 0.69 19.20
C ASP A 130 -8.61 -0.49 18.21
N GLU A 131 -9.15 -0.33 16.99
CA GLU A 131 -9.00 -1.32 15.92
C GLU A 131 -7.53 -1.48 15.52
N THR A 132 -6.79 -0.38 15.37
CA THR A 132 -5.36 -0.40 15.00
C THR A 132 -4.53 -1.21 15.99
N ARG A 133 -4.76 -1.07 17.30
CA ARG A 133 -4.04 -1.87 18.31
C ARG A 133 -4.28 -3.36 18.15
N LEU A 134 -5.50 -3.76 17.77
CA LEU A 134 -5.84 -5.16 17.56
C LEU A 134 -5.26 -5.69 16.25
N GLU A 135 -5.40 -4.94 15.16
CA GLU A 135 -5.01 -5.39 13.83
C GLU A 135 -3.49 -5.40 13.64
N VAL A 136 -2.74 -4.50 14.26
CA VAL A 136 -1.27 -4.55 14.25
C VAL A 136 -0.75 -5.87 14.83
N LEU A 137 -1.39 -6.37 15.90
CA LEU A 137 -1.01 -7.67 16.49
C LEU A 137 -1.37 -8.85 15.58
N ARG A 138 -2.47 -8.74 14.83
CA ARG A 138 -2.94 -9.79 13.92
C ARG A 138 -2.14 -9.85 12.63
N THR A 139 -1.69 -8.70 12.15
CA THR A 139 -1.08 -8.54 10.83
C THR A 139 0.45 -8.57 10.87
N GLU A 140 1.08 -8.54 12.05
CA GLU A 140 2.56 -8.60 12.18
C GLU A 140 3.18 -9.77 11.40
N GLY A 141 2.58 -10.97 11.50
CA GLY A 141 3.03 -12.15 10.76
C GLY A 141 2.93 -11.97 9.25
N ALA A 142 1.79 -11.45 8.78
CA ALA A 142 1.55 -11.19 7.37
C ALA A 142 2.49 -10.10 6.81
N THR A 143 2.74 -9.02 7.56
CA THR A 143 3.72 -7.98 7.19
C THR A 143 5.10 -8.57 7.00
N ARG A 144 5.56 -9.41 7.94
CA ARG A 144 6.87 -10.07 7.85
C ARG A 144 6.95 -11.01 6.66
N GLU A 145 5.86 -11.74 6.37
CA GLU A 145 5.78 -12.64 5.22
C GLU A 145 5.82 -11.88 3.89
N LEU A 146 5.06 -10.77 3.78
CA LEU A 146 5.08 -9.89 2.62
C LEU A 146 6.50 -9.36 2.34
N VAL A 147 7.17 -8.84 3.37
CA VAL A 147 8.53 -8.33 3.25
C VAL A 147 9.50 -9.45 2.86
N ARG A 148 9.41 -10.62 3.48
CA ARG A 148 10.23 -11.78 3.13
C ARG A 148 10.04 -12.18 1.67
N TRP A 149 8.79 -12.35 1.24
CA TRP A 149 8.44 -12.71 -0.13
C TRP A 149 8.97 -11.67 -1.13
N PHE A 150 8.85 -10.38 -0.82
CA PHE A 150 9.43 -9.33 -1.64
C PHE A 150 10.93 -9.52 -1.81
N LEU A 151 11.67 -9.73 -0.72
CA LEU A 151 13.13 -9.87 -0.73
C LEU A 151 13.61 -11.13 -1.45
N GLU A 152 12.91 -12.25 -1.25
CA GLU A 152 13.28 -13.57 -1.77
C GLU A 152 12.81 -13.81 -3.21
N THR A 153 11.72 -13.14 -3.64
CA THR A 153 11.10 -13.39 -4.95
C THR A 153 11.12 -12.16 -5.83
N VAL A 154 10.45 -11.07 -5.42
CA VAL A 154 10.28 -9.89 -6.28
C VAL A 154 11.63 -9.24 -6.56
N ALA A 155 12.39 -8.93 -5.51
CA ALA A 155 13.71 -8.29 -5.60
C ALA A 155 14.77 -9.15 -6.31
N GLN A 156 14.55 -10.45 -6.49
CA GLN A 156 15.44 -11.36 -7.23
C GLN A 156 15.11 -11.47 -8.73
N SER A 157 14.05 -10.79 -9.17
CA SER A 157 13.63 -10.82 -10.58
C SER A 157 14.69 -10.20 -11.50
N PRO A 158 14.76 -10.61 -12.76
CA PRO A 158 15.59 -9.92 -13.74
C PRO A 158 15.26 -8.43 -13.83
N VAL A 159 16.28 -7.60 -14.01
CA VAL A 159 16.06 -6.20 -14.42
C VAL A 159 15.47 -6.24 -15.82
N LEU A 160 14.33 -5.58 -16.02
CA LEU A 160 13.72 -5.48 -17.34
C LEU A 160 14.61 -4.57 -18.20
N ALA A 161 14.97 -5.06 -19.39
CA ALA A 161 15.73 -4.32 -20.40
C ALA A 161 14.89 -3.23 -21.05
#